data_AF-A0A931AH84-F1
#
_entry.id   AF-A0A931AH84-F1
#
_cell.length_a   1.000
_cell.length_b   1.000
_cell.length_c   1.000
_cell.angle_alpha   90.00
_cell.angle_beta   90.00
_cell.angle_gamma   90.00
#
_symmetry.space_group_name_H-M   'P 1'
#
loop_
_entity.id
_entity.type
_entity.pdbx_description
1 polymer ?
#
loop_
_entity_poly.entity_id
_entity_poly.type
_entity_poly.pdbx_seq_one_letter_code
_entity_poly.pdbx_strand_id
1 'polypeptide(L)'
;MGKFITSTDVRLWTESFGDPADPAVLLVMGTSTPGTGWPDELVESLVAGGRHVIRFDHRDTGRSDCVDFADRPYTLADMAGDATAVLDAYDIVAAHVAGASLGGAIAQWLAVHRPERVLTLTAIMAAPMGHDAGPAWARALEGREPDPGDLPPPSPRLLHYLARTAMSQARCPRCGSGTGALRRPNQPPP
;
A
#
# COMPACT_ATOMS: atom_id res chain seq x y z
N MET A 1 -1.36 17.99 15.28
CA MET A 1 -0.35 19.01 14.92
C MET A 1 0.72 18.34 14.07
N GLY A 2 1.13 18.95 12.95
CA GLY A 2 2.15 18.41 12.06
C GLY A 2 3.57 18.91 12.36
N LYS A 3 4.57 18.07 12.15
CA LYS A 3 6.00 18.38 12.33
C LYS A 3 6.89 17.58 11.38
N PHE A 4 8.12 18.06 11.20
CA PHE A 4 9.18 17.29 10.56
C PHE A 4 9.95 16.48 11.60
N ILE A 5 10.33 15.28 11.22
CA ILE A 5 11.20 14.39 12.00
C ILE A 5 12.34 13.92 11.11
N THR A 6 13.46 13.51 11.69
CA THR A 6 14.58 12.94 10.95
C THR A 6 14.57 11.43 11.14
N SER A 7 14.51 10.69 10.04
CA SER A 7 14.75 9.24 10.00
C SER A 7 16.05 9.00 9.26
N THR A 8 17.09 8.58 9.97
CA THR A 8 18.44 8.38 9.42
C THR A 8 18.93 9.62 8.64
N ASP A 9 18.84 9.62 7.31
CA ASP A 9 19.30 10.66 6.41
C ASP A 9 18.17 11.40 5.66
N VAL A 10 16.90 11.12 5.96
CA VAL A 10 15.73 11.77 5.34
C VAL A 10 14.87 12.49 6.39
N ARG A 11 14.30 13.64 6.00
CA ARG A 11 13.27 14.30 6.81
C ARG A 11 11.90 13.83 6.36
N LEU A 12 11.09 13.42 7.33
CA LEU A 12 9.72 12.98 7.10
C LEU A 12 8.75 13.99 7.69
N TRP A 13 7.69 14.29 6.94
CA TRP A 13 6.55 15.02 7.46
C TRP A 13 5.58 14.06 8.14
N THR A 14 5.14 14.40 9.35
CA THR A 14 4.18 13.61 10.11
C THR A 14 3.22 14.51 10.87
N GLU A 15 2.04 14.01 11.18
CA GLU A 15 1.06 14.71 11.99
C GLU A 15 0.28 13.73 12.87
N SER A 16 -0.16 14.25 14.02
CA SER A 16 -1.00 13.50 14.96
C SER A 16 -2.32 14.20 15.27
N PHE A 17 -3.30 13.41 15.68
CA PHE A 17 -4.68 13.79 15.98
C PHE A 17 -5.19 13.05 17.21
N GLY A 18 -6.12 13.64 17.95
CA GLY A 18 -6.67 13.08 19.19
C GLY A 18 -5.81 13.38 20.43
N ASP A 19 -6.16 12.76 21.55
CA ASP A 19 -5.45 12.91 22.83
C ASP A 19 -4.20 12.01 22.83
N PRO A 20 -2.97 12.53 23.04
CA PRO A 20 -1.76 11.70 23.15
C PRO A 20 -1.80 10.63 24.25
N ALA A 21 -2.71 10.73 25.23
CA ALA A 21 -2.92 9.72 26.26
C ALA A 21 -3.75 8.51 25.76
N ASP A 22 -4.44 8.63 24.63
CA ASP A 22 -5.21 7.52 24.04
C ASP A 22 -4.31 6.49 23.34
N PRO A 23 -4.79 5.25 23.14
CA PRO A 23 -4.05 4.23 22.39
C PRO A 23 -3.65 4.69 21.00
N ALA A 24 -2.36 4.59 20.70
CA ALA A 24 -1.78 5.05 19.44
C ALA A 24 -2.16 4.18 18.24
N VAL A 25 -2.50 4.82 17.13
CA VAL A 25 -2.74 4.21 15.82
C VAL A 25 -1.81 4.84 14.80
N LEU A 26 -0.88 4.05 14.25
CA LEU A 26 -0.03 4.49 13.14
C LEU A 26 -0.64 4.07 11.81
N LEU A 27 -0.94 5.06 10.97
CA LEU A 27 -1.46 4.87 9.63
C LEU A 27 -0.33 4.91 8.60
N VAL A 28 -0.07 3.79 7.92
CA VAL A 28 0.99 3.61 6.94
C VAL A 28 0.40 3.52 5.54
N MET A 29 0.64 4.55 4.72
CA MET A 29 0.04 4.66 3.38
C MET A 29 0.66 3.70 2.35
N GLY A 30 -0.03 3.50 1.23
CA GLY A 30 0.46 2.78 0.06
C GLY A 30 1.44 3.58 -0.81
N THR A 31 1.91 2.94 -1.88
CA THR A 31 2.93 3.47 -2.80
C THR A 31 2.57 4.84 -3.36
N SER A 32 3.56 5.74 -3.41
CA SER A 32 3.47 7.05 -4.07
C SER A 32 2.31 7.95 -3.60
N THR A 33 1.76 7.67 -2.42
CA THR A 33 0.63 8.42 -1.86
C THR A 33 1.07 9.02 -0.52
N PRO A 34 0.89 10.34 -0.32
CA PRO A 34 1.20 10.98 0.96
C PRO A 34 0.26 10.52 2.06
N GLY A 35 0.59 10.81 3.32
CA GLY A 35 -0.24 10.49 4.48
C GLY A 35 -1.66 11.06 4.38
N THR A 36 -1.85 12.19 3.70
CA THR A 36 -3.17 12.79 3.41
C THR A 36 -4.05 11.95 2.50
N GLY A 37 -3.55 10.88 1.89
CA GLY A 37 -4.40 9.88 1.23
C GLY A 37 -5.29 9.11 2.21
N TRP A 38 -5.02 9.17 3.52
CA TRP A 38 -5.94 8.67 4.54
C TRP A 38 -7.03 9.74 4.69
N PRO A 39 -8.30 9.43 4.36
CA PRO A 39 -9.36 10.43 4.41
C PRO A 39 -9.48 11.03 5.82
N ASP A 40 -9.66 12.35 5.90
CA ASP A 40 -9.77 13.04 7.18
C ASP A 40 -10.96 12.50 7.99
N GLU A 41 -12.05 12.09 7.33
CA GLU A 41 -13.21 11.48 7.97
C GLU A 41 -12.88 10.15 8.68
N LEU A 42 -11.94 9.37 8.13
CA LEU A 42 -11.47 8.16 8.79
C LEU A 42 -10.64 8.50 10.03
N VAL A 43 -9.76 9.50 9.92
CA VAL A 43 -8.94 9.98 11.04
C VAL A 43 -9.85 10.50 12.16
N GLU A 44 -10.81 11.36 11.82
CA GLU A 44 -11.81 11.90 12.75
C GLU A 44 -12.63 10.79 13.41
N SER A 45 -13.06 9.77 12.65
CA SER A 45 -13.80 8.63 13.20
C SER A 45 -12.97 7.83 14.19
N LEU A 46 -11.67 7.62 13.94
CA LEU A 46 -10.77 6.95 14.87
C LEU A 46 -10.55 7.78 16.14
N VAL A 47 -10.32 9.09 15.99
CA VAL A 47 -10.18 10.03 17.12
C VAL A 47 -11.42 10.06 17.98
N ALA A 48 -12.61 10.14 17.38
CA ALA A 48 -13.89 10.07 18.09
C ALA A 48 -14.09 8.74 18.85
N GLY A 49 -13.39 7.67 18.41
CA GLY A 49 -13.32 6.39 19.10
C GLY A 49 -12.27 6.30 20.22
N GLY A 50 -11.64 7.40 20.61
CA GLY A 50 -10.61 7.44 21.66
C GLY A 50 -9.29 6.86 21.18
N ARG A 51 -8.75 7.38 20.08
CA ARG A 51 -7.46 6.98 19.51
C ARG A 51 -6.57 8.18 19.25
N HIS A 52 -5.29 8.03 19.58
CA HIS A 52 -4.24 8.94 19.16
C HIS A 52 -3.75 8.51 17.77
N VAL A 53 -4.16 9.21 16.73
CA VAL A 53 -3.87 8.81 15.34
C VAL A 53 -2.65 9.55 14.84
N ILE A 54 -1.70 8.82 14.25
CA ILE A 54 -0.51 9.38 13.59
C ILE A 54 -0.51 8.93 12.13
N ARG A 55 -0.30 9.88 11.21
CA ARG A 55 0.00 9.60 9.80
C ARG A 55 1.25 10.36 9.39
N PHE A 56 1.90 9.89 8.32
CA PHE A 56 3.12 10.50 7.82
C PHE A 56 3.23 10.33 6.31
N ASP A 57 4.05 11.18 5.71
CA ASP A 57 4.45 11.08 4.32
C ASP A 57 5.68 10.17 4.24
N HIS A 58 5.62 9.11 3.44
CA HIS A 58 6.81 8.34 3.10
C HIS A 58 7.86 9.23 2.44
N ARG A 59 9.13 8.83 2.49
CA ARG A 59 10.15 9.35 1.57
C ARG A 59 9.59 9.37 0.14
N ASP A 60 9.93 10.41 -0.63
CA ASP A 60 9.44 10.64 -2.00
C ASP A 60 7.94 10.95 -2.14
N THR A 61 7.25 11.28 -1.04
CA THR A 61 5.82 11.65 -1.08
C THR A 61 5.54 12.92 -0.28
N GLY A 62 4.49 13.64 -0.68
CA GLY A 62 3.96 14.76 0.08
C GLY A 62 5.00 15.83 0.39
N ARG A 63 5.24 16.03 1.68
CA ARG A 63 6.16 17.05 2.22
C ARG A 63 7.48 16.45 2.71
N SER A 64 7.62 15.13 2.73
CA SER A 64 8.88 14.46 3.07
C SER A 64 9.94 14.71 2.02
N ASP A 65 11.22 14.52 2.38
CA ASP A 65 12.31 14.67 1.43
C ASP A 65 12.17 13.66 0.27
N CYS A 66 12.55 14.10 -0.93
CA CYS A 66 12.72 13.23 -2.09
C CYS A 66 14.19 12.81 -2.20
N VAL A 67 14.40 11.53 -2.48
CA VAL A 67 15.68 10.86 -2.62
C VAL A 67 15.85 10.46 -4.09
N ASP A 68 17.00 10.77 -4.68
CA ASP A 68 17.35 10.14 -5.94
C ASP A 68 17.63 8.65 -5.68
N PHE A 69 16.69 7.79 -6.08
CA PHE A 69 16.78 6.36 -5.84
C PHE A 69 17.95 5.70 -6.58
N ALA A 70 18.40 6.27 -7.71
CA ALA A 70 19.53 5.71 -8.45
C ALA A 70 20.85 5.89 -7.68
N ASP A 71 20.99 7.03 -7.01
CA ASP A 71 22.18 7.36 -6.22
C ASP A 71 22.10 6.81 -4.79
N ARG A 72 20.90 6.81 -4.19
CA ARG A 72 20.64 6.39 -2.82
C ARG A 72 19.44 5.43 -2.78
N PRO A 73 19.62 4.17 -3.19
CA PRO A 73 18.56 3.18 -3.14
C PRO A 73 18.19 2.88 -1.69
N TYR A 74 16.91 2.59 -1.47
CA TYR A 74 16.40 2.18 -0.17
C TYR A 74 15.49 0.96 -0.31
N THR A 75 15.26 0.30 0.81
CA THR A 75 14.55 -0.96 0.90
C THR A 75 13.24 -0.82 1.67
N LEU A 76 12.41 -1.86 1.64
CA LEU A 76 11.23 -1.96 2.52
C LEU A 76 11.62 -1.86 4.00
N ALA A 77 12.80 -2.36 4.38
CA ALA A 77 13.29 -2.30 5.75
C ALA A 77 13.61 -0.86 6.17
N ASP A 78 14.15 -0.04 5.26
CA ASP A 78 14.38 1.38 5.51
C ASP A 78 13.06 2.13 5.71
N MET A 79 12.05 1.84 4.88
CA MET A 79 10.70 2.41 5.06
C MET A 79 10.02 1.94 6.36
N ALA A 80 10.30 0.74 6.83
CA ALA A 80 9.87 0.29 8.16
C ALA A 80 10.63 0.99 9.28
N GLY A 81 11.92 1.27 9.08
CA GLY A 81 12.72 2.14 9.95
C GLY A 81 12.12 3.54 10.06
N ASP A 82 11.68 4.11 8.93
CA ASP A 82 10.99 5.41 8.87
C ASP A 82 9.73 5.43 9.73
N ALA A 83 8.88 4.40 9.60
CA ALA A 83 7.68 4.25 10.43
C ALA A 83 8.01 4.15 11.93
N THR A 84 9.12 3.49 12.27
CA THR A 84 9.61 3.39 13.65
C THR A 84 10.10 4.75 14.18
N ALA A 85 10.84 5.51 13.36
CA ALA A 85 11.31 6.85 13.71
C ALA A 85 10.14 7.83 13.92
N VAL A 86 9.05 7.67 13.17
CA VAL A 86 7.81 8.42 13.39
C VAL A 86 7.25 8.12 14.79
N LEU A 87 7.14 6.86 15.19
CA LEU A 87 6.69 6.49 16.54
C LEU A 87 7.60 7.07 17.63
N ASP A 88 8.92 6.96 17.46
CA ASP A 88 9.91 7.50 18.40
C ASP A 88 9.74 9.01 18.58
N ALA A 89 9.48 9.75 17.50
CA ALA A 89 9.29 11.19 17.56
C ALA A 89 8.02 11.62 18.32
N TYR A 90 7.06 10.73 18.54
CA TYR A 90 5.88 10.98 19.37
C TYR A 90 5.97 10.30 20.75
N ASP A 91 7.15 9.81 21.13
CA ASP A 91 7.39 9.09 22.38
C ASP A 91 6.53 7.81 22.52
N ILE A 92 6.22 7.16 21.38
CA ILE A 92 5.37 5.96 21.32
C ILE A 92 6.24 4.70 21.20
N VAL A 93 6.23 3.89 22.25
CA VAL A 93 6.93 2.60 22.27
C VAL A 93 6.29 1.60 21.33
N ALA A 94 4.96 1.46 21.35
CA ALA A 94 4.22 0.53 20.49
C ALA A 94 2.86 1.10 20.08
N ALA A 95 2.40 0.77 18.87
CA ALA A 95 1.13 1.26 18.33
C ALA A 95 0.31 0.16 17.67
N HIS A 96 -0.99 0.41 17.51
CA HIS A 96 -1.81 -0.32 16.54
C HIS A 96 -1.43 0.16 15.14
N VAL A 97 -0.92 -0.73 14.28
CA VAL A 97 -0.44 -0.35 12.95
C VAL A 97 -1.47 -0.75 11.90
N ALA A 98 -1.94 0.24 11.13
CA ALA A 98 -2.82 0.01 9.98
C ALA A 98 -2.08 0.37 8.68
N GLY A 99 -1.92 -0.62 7.81
CA GLY A 99 -1.17 -0.48 6.57
C GLY A 99 -2.03 -0.73 5.34
N ALA A 100 -2.03 0.20 4.38
CA ALA A 100 -2.73 0.05 3.11
C ALA A 100 -1.76 -0.27 1.96
N SER A 101 -2.03 -1.31 1.16
CA SER A 101 -1.22 -1.70 0.01
C SER A 101 0.26 -1.92 0.39
N LEU A 102 1.21 -1.16 -0.16
CA LEU A 102 2.62 -1.16 0.29
C LEU A 102 2.76 -0.95 1.79
N GLY A 103 1.93 -0.07 2.39
CA GLY A 103 1.89 0.13 3.83
C GLY A 103 1.53 -1.14 4.60
N GLY A 104 0.73 -2.04 4.01
CA GLY A 104 0.46 -3.36 4.56
C GLY A 104 1.67 -4.29 4.55
N ALA A 105 2.54 -4.18 3.54
CA ALA A 105 3.83 -4.88 3.54
C ALA A 105 4.78 -4.30 4.61
N ILE A 106 4.86 -2.98 4.74
CA ILE A 106 5.66 -2.32 5.80
C ILE A 106 5.17 -2.73 7.19
N ALA A 107 3.85 -2.72 7.42
CA ALA A 107 3.26 -3.14 8.69
C ALA A 107 3.58 -4.61 9.02
N GLN A 108 3.51 -5.51 8.04
CA GLN A 108 3.90 -6.91 8.22
C GLN A 108 5.39 -7.04 8.53
N TRP A 109 6.25 -6.23 7.88
CA TRP A 109 7.68 -6.22 8.15
C TRP A 109 7.95 -5.88 9.62
N LEU A 110 7.32 -4.81 10.11
CA LEU A 110 7.41 -4.39 11.51
C LEU A 110 6.92 -5.48 12.46
N ALA A 111 5.76 -6.09 12.18
CA ALA A 111 5.20 -7.11 13.06
C ALA A 111 6.12 -8.35 13.19
N VAL A 112 6.91 -8.67 12.16
CA VAL A 112 7.85 -9.80 12.18
C VAL A 112 9.19 -9.41 12.80
N HIS A 113 9.75 -8.27 12.41
CA HIS A 113 11.12 -7.91 12.74
C HIS A 113 11.26 -6.97 13.94
N ARG A 114 10.16 -6.32 14.34
CA ARG A 114 10.04 -5.40 15.48
C ARG A 114 8.71 -5.61 16.22
N PRO A 115 8.37 -6.85 16.63
CA PRO A 115 7.07 -7.15 17.24
C PRO A 115 6.80 -6.31 18.51
N GLU A 116 7.85 -5.87 19.20
CA GLU A 116 7.76 -4.99 20.36
C GLU A 116 7.17 -3.60 20.03
N ARG A 117 7.15 -3.20 18.75
CA ARG A 117 6.62 -1.93 18.28
C ARG A 117 5.17 -2.02 17.79
N VAL A 118 4.61 -3.22 17.66
CA VAL A 118 3.31 -3.47 17.02
C VAL A 118 2.34 -4.16 17.99
N LEU A 119 1.35 -3.40 18.49
CA LEU A 119 0.30 -3.94 19.37
C LEU A 119 -0.69 -4.80 18.60
N THR A 120 -1.10 -4.33 17.42
CA THR A 120 -1.95 -5.07 16.47
C THR A 120 -1.58 -4.66 15.05
N LEU A 121 -1.86 -5.54 14.08
CA LEU A 121 -1.72 -5.26 12.66
C LEU A 121 -3.08 -5.30 11.96
N THR A 122 -3.39 -4.24 11.21
CA THR A 122 -4.54 -4.17 10.29
C THR A 122 -4.01 -4.01 8.87
N ALA A 123 -4.19 -5.02 8.02
CA ALA A 123 -3.79 -4.99 6.62
C ALA A 123 -4.98 -4.65 5.71
N ILE A 124 -4.84 -3.63 4.89
CA ILE A 124 -5.87 -3.15 3.96
C ILE A 124 -5.34 -3.25 2.54
N MET A 125 -6.06 -3.91 1.64
CA MET A 125 -5.66 -4.05 0.23
C MET A 125 -4.22 -4.59 0.04
N ALA A 126 -3.80 -5.51 0.90
CA ALA A 126 -2.46 -6.06 0.92
C ALA A 126 -2.48 -7.58 0.73
N ALA A 127 -1.33 -8.12 0.32
CA ALA A 127 -1.07 -9.56 0.26
C ALA A 127 -0.11 -9.97 1.39
N PRO A 128 -0.09 -11.26 1.79
CA PRO A 128 0.94 -11.77 2.68
C PRO A 128 2.34 -11.48 2.14
N MET A 129 3.25 -11.01 3.00
CA MET A 129 4.63 -10.79 2.60
C MET A 129 5.30 -12.10 2.19
N GLY A 130 6.10 -12.05 1.13
CA GLY A 130 6.82 -13.22 0.62
C GLY A 130 5.98 -14.17 -0.24
N HIS A 131 4.72 -13.81 -0.53
CA HIS A 131 3.85 -14.57 -1.42
C HIS A 131 3.62 -13.82 -2.73
N ASP A 132 4.07 -14.37 -3.86
CA ASP A 132 3.71 -13.89 -5.20
C ASP A 132 2.40 -14.55 -5.65
N ALA A 133 1.32 -13.77 -5.70
CA ALA A 133 0.03 -14.27 -6.17
C ALA A 133 -0.10 -14.30 -7.70
N GLY A 134 0.84 -13.71 -8.45
CA GLY A 134 0.81 -13.60 -9.90
C GLY A 134 0.62 -14.95 -10.61
N PRO A 135 1.43 -15.98 -10.29
CA PRO A 135 1.27 -17.32 -10.86
C PRO A 135 -0.12 -17.93 -10.59
N ALA A 136 -0.61 -17.86 -9.36
CA ALA A 136 -1.93 -18.38 -8.98
C ALA A 136 -3.06 -17.66 -9.75
N TRP A 137 -2.97 -16.34 -9.91
CA TRP A 137 -3.91 -15.55 -10.72
C TRP A 137 -3.87 -15.91 -12.21
N ALA A 138 -2.67 -16.07 -12.78
CA ALA A 138 -2.52 -16.44 -14.19
C ALA A 138 -3.15 -17.80 -14.47
N ARG A 139 -2.90 -18.79 -13.61
CA ARG A 139 -3.50 -20.14 -13.71
C ARG A 139 -5.01 -20.09 -13.58
N ALA A 140 -5.53 -19.31 -12.63
CA ALA A 140 -6.97 -19.15 -12.44
C ALA A 140 -7.67 -18.57 -13.68
N LEU A 141 -7.04 -17.58 -14.34
CA LEU A 141 -7.55 -17.01 -15.60
C LEU A 141 -7.51 -18.01 -16.76
N GLU A 142 -6.55 -18.95 -16.75
CA GLU A 142 -6.47 -20.07 -17.69
C GLU A 142 -7.42 -21.24 -17.34
N GLY A 143 -8.14 -21.17 -16.22
CA GLY A 143 -8.99 -22.27 -15.72
C GLY A 143 -8.20 -23.45 -15.17
N ARG A 144 -6.96 -23.22 -14.72
CA ARG A 144 -6.05 -24.23 -14.16
C ARG A 144 -6.05 -24.14 -12.63
N GLU A 145 -5.94 -25.29 -11.98
CA GLU A 145 -5.81 -25.38 -10.52
C GLU A 145 -4.53 -24.69 -10.02
N PRO A 146 -4.53 -24.09 -8.81
CA PRO A 146 -3.35 -23.48 -8.20
C PRO A 146 -2.26 -24.53 -7.91
N ASP A 147 -1.01 -24.09 -7.72
CA ASP A 147 0.06 -25.01 -7.32
C ASP A 147 -0.05 -25.36 -5.83
N PRO A 148 0.52 -26.49 -5.38
CA PRO A 148 0.50 -26.87 -3.97
C PRO A 148 1.17 -25.81 -3.09
N GLY A 149 0.41 -25.25 -2.14
CA GLY A 149 0.90 -24.21 -1.21
C GLY A 149 0.49 -22.79 -1.59
N ASP A 150 -0.06 -22.58 -2.78
CA ASP A 150 -0.69 -21.32 -3.15
C ASP A 150 -1.95 -21.08 -2.32
N LEU A 151 -2.26 -19.80 -2.11
CA LEU A 151 -3.59 -19.41 -1.63
C LEU A 151 -4.67 -19.77 -2.67
N PRO A 152 -5.90 -20.06 -2.24
CA PRO A 152 -7.02 -20.30 -3.15
C PRO A 152 -7.18 -19.15 -4.15
N PRO A 153 -7.40 -19.44 -5.45
CA PRO A 153 -7.56 -18.40 -6.45
C PRO A 153 -8.88 -17.63 -6.26
N PRO A 154 -9.01 -16.45 -6.89
CA PRO A 154 -10.28 -15.73 -6.94
C PRO A 154 -11.41 -16.61 -7.47
N SER A 155 -12.62 -16.47 -6.90
CA SER A 155 -13.77 -17.25 -7.35
C SER A 155 -14.04 -17.07 -8.86
N PRO A 156 -14.56 -18.09 -9.56
CA PRO A 156 -14.93 -17.96 -10.98
C PRO A 156 -15.85 -16.78 -11.26
N ARG A 157 -16.77 -16.46 -10.34
CA ARG A 157 -17.66 -15.30 -10.42
C ARG A 157 -16.89 -13.98 -10.49
N LEU A 158 -15.86 -13.82 -9.66
CA LEU A 158 -15.01 -12.64 -9.65
C LEU A 158 -14.17 -12.57 -10.93
N LEU A 159 -13.59 -13.69 -11.38
CA LEU A 159 -12.85 -13.75 -12.64
C LEU A 159 -13.73 -13.35 -13.84
N HIS A 160 -14.96 -13.85 -13.91
CA HIS A 160 -15.93 -13.45 -14.93
C HIS A 160 -16.28 -11.96 -14.87
N TYR A 161 -16.47 -11.41 -13.65
CA TYR A 161 -16.71 -9.99 -13.48
C TYR A 161 -15.53 -9.16 -14.01
N LEU A 162 -14.30 -9.50 -13.62
CA LEU A 162 -13.07 -8.82 -14.04
C LEU A 162 -12.85 -8.92 -15.55
N ALA A 163 -13.08 -10.08 -16.15
CA ALA A 163 -13.01 -10.25 -17.60
C ALA A 163 -14.01 -9.33 -18.33
N ARG A 164 -15.24 -9.21 -17.80
CA ARG A 164 -16.25 -8.31 -18.36
C ARG A 164 -15.91 -6.83 -18.20
N THR A 165 -15.38 -6.40 -17.05
CA THR A 165 -14.98 -5.01 -16.83
C THR A 165 -13.75 -4.62 -17.64
N ALA A 166 -12.74 -5.49 -17.76
CA ALA A 166 -11.59 -5.25 -18.64
C ALA A 166 -12.02 -5.11 -20.11
N MET A 167 -12.91 -5.98 -20.59
CA MET A 167 -13.49 -5.88 -21.94
C MET A 167 -14.47 -4.70 -22.13
N SER A 168 -14.95 -4.11 -21.05
CA SER A 168 -15.78 -2.90 -21.05
C SER A 168 -14.92 -1.64 -21.08
N GLN A 169 -13.79 -1.61 -20.38
CA GLN A 169 -12.83 -0.49 -20.42
C GLN A 169 -12.13 -0.39 -21.78
N ALA A 170 -11.97 -1.51 -22.50
CA ALA A 170 -11.51 -1.51 -23.89
C ALA A 170 -12.50 -0.88 -24.89
N ARG A 171 -13.71 -0.52 -24.44
CA ARG A 171 -14.77 0.12 -25.25
C ARG A 171 -15.18 1.45 -24.63
N CYS A 172 -14.24 2.38 -24.47
CA CYS A 172 -14.60 3.78 -24.27
C CYS A 172 -14.90 4.43 -25.63
N PRO A 173 -16.14 4.87 -25.93
CA PRO A 173 -16.47 5.52 -27.21
C PRO A 173 -15.90 6.95 -27.33
N ARG A 174 -15.23 7.48 -26.29
CA ARG A 174 -14.77 8.88 -26.22
C ARG A 174 -13.26 9.07 -26.39
N CYS A 175 -12.44 8.02 -26.35
CA CYS A 175 -11.00 8.11 -26.62
C CYS A 175 -10.62 7.15 -27.75
N GLY A 176 -10.55 7.69 -28.97
CA GLY A 176 -10.25 6.95 -30.20
C GLY A 176 -8.80 6.47 -30.35
N SER A 177 -8.18 5.90 -29.31
CA SER A 177 -6.90 5.20 -29.45
C SER A 177 -7.12 3.70 -29.33
N GLY A 178 -7.69 3.12 -30.38
CA GLY A 178 -7.64 1.68 -30.60
C GLY A 178 -6.18 1.26 -30.73
N THR A 179 -5.73 0.39 -29.84
CA THR A 179 -4.50 -0.38 -30.04
C THR A 179 -4.64 -1.12 -31.35
N GLY A 180 -3.71 -0.86 -32.26
CA GLY A 180 -3.70 -1.42 -33.60
C GLY A 180 -3.88 -2.93 -33.57
N ALA A 181 -4.88 -3.39 -34.30
CA ALA A 181 -5.03 -4.80 -34.61
C ALA A 181 -3.70 -5.32 -35.20
N LEU A 182 -3.14 -6.35 -34.56
CA LEU A 182 -2.11 -7.20 -35.16
C LEU A 182 -2.62 -7.64 -36.54
N ARG A 183 -2.07 -7.03 -37.60
CA ARG A 183 -2.29 -7.50 -38.98
C ARG A 183 -1.74 -8.91 -39.08
N ARG A 184 -2.57 -9.86 -39.52
CA ARG A 184 -2.08 -11.14 -40.04
C ARG A 184 -1.35 -10.87 -41.35
N PRO A 185 -0.11 -11.35 -41.55
CA PRO A 185 0.57 -11.23 -42.83
C PRO A 185 -0.09 -12.18 -43.84
N ASN A 186 -0.34 -11.69 -45.06
CA ASN A 186 -0.82 -12.41 -46.26
C ASN A 186 -2.32 -12.43 -46.58
N GLN A 187 -2.90 -11.27 -46.91
CA GLN A 187 -4.02 -11.23 -47.86
C GLN A 187 -3.78 -10.13 -48.92
N PRO A 188 -3.89 -10.44 -50.24
CA PRO A 188 -3.74 -9.45 -51.30
C PRO A 188 -5.04 -8.64 -51.49
N PRO A 189 -4.96 -7.39 -51.99
CA PRO A 189 -6.10 -6.49 -52.13
C PRO A 189 -6.98 -6.82 -53.36
N PRO A 190 -8.24 -6.34 -53.38
CA PRO A 190 -9.14 -6.41 -54.53
C PRO A 190 -8.75 -5.43 -55.65
#